data_AF-A0A537UJU5-F1
#
_entry.id   AF-A0A537UJU5-F1
#
_cell.length_a   1.000
_cell.length_b   1.000
_cell.length_c   1.000
_cell.angle_alpha   90.00
_cell.angle_beta   90.00
_cell.angle_gamma   90.00
#
_symmetry.space_group_name_H-M   'P 1'
#
loop_
_entity.id
_entity.type
_entity.pdbx_description
1 polymer ?
#
loop_
_entity_poly.entity_id
_entity_poly.type
_entity_poly.pdbx_seq_one_letter_code
_entity_poly.pdbx_strand_id
1 'polypeptide(L)'
;TSDRGEERIIALVGAGEIIGELSLIDHQPRSASAIALCDSTFRYITRQAFEDCTKDDPEIYKHLTALLAARLRETDEALAAASFLSVRGCVARTLLELVDYIGKDAGRGRILLDQRISGKDLAAMSGEQLSQSYMLNDIGALEREVHH
;
A
#
# COMPACT_ATOMS: atom_id res chain seq x y z
N THR A 1 4.48 12.60 3.36
CA THR A 1 4.41 13.24 4.69
C THR A 1 3.92 14.65 4.51
N SER A 2 2.96 15.11 5.32
CA SER A 2 2.48 16.50 5.28
C SER A 2 3.54 17.44 5.85
N ASP A 3 3.40 18.75 5.60
CA ASP A 3 4.27 19.79 6.20
C ASP A 3 4.23 19.80 7.73
N ARG A 4 3.23 19.14 8.33
CA ARG A 4 3.07 18.96 9.77
C ARG A 4 3.67 17.65 10.30
N GLY A 5 4.32 16.85 9.45
CA GLY A 5 4.91 15.58 9.82
C GLY A 5 3.93 14.39 9.82
N GLU A 6 2.72 14.56 9.29
CA GLU A 6 1.74 13.47 9.24
C GLU A 6 2.08 12.51 8.11
N GLU A 7 2.01 11.21 8.38
CA GLU A 7 2.30 10.16 7.42
C GLU A 7 1.01 9.52 6.96
N ARG A 8 0.87 9.37 5.65
CA ARG A 8 -0.21 8.62 5.01
C ARG A 8 0.42 7.50 4.20
N ILE A 9 -0.10 6.30 4.37
CA ILE A 9 0.25 5.16 3.52
C ILE A 9 -0.70 5.21 2.34
N ILE A 10 -0.14 5.38 1.15
CA ILE A 10 -0.92 5.62 -0.08
C ILE A 10 -1.11 4.36 -0.93
N ALA A 11 -0.30 3.32 -0.68
CA ALA A 11 -0.40 2.03 -1.35
C ALA A 11 0.35 0.96 -0.54
N LEU A 12 -0.13 -0.28 -0.63
CA LEU A 12 0.68 -1.47 -0.37
C LEU A 12 1.26 -1.95 -1.70
N VAL A 13 2.44 -2.56 -1.65
CA VAL A 13 3.10 -3.08 -2.86
C VAL A 13 3.59 -4.49 -2.60
N GLY A 14 3.27 -5.38 -3.54
CA GLY A 14 3.51 -6.82 -3.46
C GLY A 14 4.53 -7.35 -4.46
N ALA A 15 4.66 -8.67 -4.48
CA ALA A 15 5.52 -9.36 -5.42
C ALA A 15 5.10 -9.11 -6.87
N GLY A 16 6.07 -8.76 -7.72
CA GLY A 16 5.85 -8.51 -9.15
C GLY A 16 5.47 -7.05 -9.49
N GLU A 17 5.26 -6.21 -8.48
CA GLU A 17 4.91 -4.81 -8.68
C GLU A 17 6.14 -3.90 -8.71
N ILE A 18 6.00 -2.74 -9.36
CA ILE A 18 7.10 -1.79 -9.63
C ILE A 18 6.92 -0.55 -8.75
N ILE A 19 7.98 -0.01 -8.15
CA ILE A 19 7.91 1.27 -7.41
C ILE A 19 8.92 2.28 -7.92
N GLY A 20 8.60 3.55 -7.76
CA GLY A 20 9.50 4.64 -8.14
C GLY A 20 9.55 4.89 -9.64
N GLU A 21 8.56 4.39 -10.37
CA GLU A 21 8.35 4.55 -11.80
C GLU A 21 8.02 5.99 -12.17
N LEU A 22 7.30 6.74 -11.33
CA LEU A 22 6.95 8.14 -11.63
C LEU A 22 8.21 8.97 -11.86
N SER A 23 9.12 9.00 -10.89
CA SER A 23 10.40 9.70 -11.00
C SER A 23 11.27 9.20 -12.16
N LEU A 24 11.13 7.92 -12.53
CA LEU A 24 11.82 7.34 -13.69
C LEU A 24 11.29 7.92 -15.01
N ILE A 25 9.99 8.21 -15.09
CA ILE A 25 9.31 8.71 -16.29
C ILE A 25 9.39 10.24 -16.39
N ASP A 26 9.06 10.95 -15.32
CA ASP A 26 8.82 12.40 -15.35
C ASP A 26 10.03 13.24 -14.89
N HIS A 27 11.09 12.58 -14.43
CA HIS A 27 12.31 13.20 -13.90
C HIS A 27 12.10 14.07 -12.66
N GLN A 28 10.98 13.91 -11.94
CA GLN A 28 10.68 14.61 -10.70
C GLN A 28 11.24 13.86 -9.48
N PRO A 29 11.35 14.54 -8.31
CA PRO A 29 11.66 13.88 -7.04
C PRO A 29 10.72 12.71 -6.73
N ARG A 30 11.12 11.85 -5.78
CA ARG A 30 10.27 10.75 -5.32
C ARG A 30 8.93 11.29 -4.82
N SER A 31 7.83 10.75 -5.33
CA SER A 31 6.46 11.10 -4.91
C SER A 31 6.14 10.59 -3.50
N ALA A 32 6.78 9.50 -3.08
CA ALA A 32 6.63 8.91 -1.75
C ALA A 32 7.90 8.13 -1.34
N SER A 33 8.05 7.92 -0.03
CA SER A 33 8.98 6.94 0.52
C SER A 33 8.39 5.52 0.43
N ALA A 34 9.25 4.51 0.46
CA ALA A 34 8.86 3.11 0.55
C ALA A 34 9.53 2.48 1.78
N ILE A 35 8.76 1.70 2.54
CA ILE A 35 9.22 0.99 3.74
C ILE A 35 8.81 -0.46 3.57
N ALA A 36 9.75 -1.39 3.74
CA ALA A 36 9.46 -2.81 3.68
C ALA A 36 8.75 -3.26 4.97
N LEU A 37 7.59 -3.92 4.83
CA LEU A 37 6.83 -4.48 5.95
C LEU A 37 7.39 -5.84 6.42
N CYS A 38 8.07 -6.54 5.52
CA CYS A 38 8.69 -7.84 5.75
C CYS A 38 9.97 -7.98 4.91
N ASP A 39 10.71 -9.08 5.13
CA ASP A 39 11.90 -9.39 4.34
C ASP A 39 11.57 -9.40 2.84
N SER A 40 12.22 -8.50 2.10
CA SER A 40 11.89 -8.18 0.72
C SER A 40 13.14 -8.18 -0.15
N THR A 41 13.03 -8.71 -1.37
CA THR A 41 14.11 -8.67 -2.37
C THR A 41 13.65 -7.86 -3.57
N PHE A 42 14.50 -6.94 -4.02
CA PHE A 42 14.20 -6.05 -5.14
C PHE A 42 15.17 -6.24 -6.29
N ARG A 43 14.67 -6.06 -7.50
CA ARG A 43 15.50 -5.79 -8.68
C ARG A 43 15.43 -4.31 -8.99
N TYR A 44 16.57 -3.69 -9.18
CA TYR A 44 16.67 -2.28 -9.51
C TYR A 44 17.08 -2.10 -10.96
N ILE A 45 16.43 -1.16 -11.65
CA ILE A 45 16.79 -0.71 -12.99
C ILE A 45 17.22 0.75 -12.93
N THR A 46 18.36 1.07 -13.53
CA THR A 46 18.81 2.45 -13.67
C THR A 46 17.96 3.17 -14.72
N ARG A 47 17.93 4.50 -14.67
CA ARG A 47 17.31 5.31 -15.72
C ARG A 47 17.86 4.99 -17.10
N GLN A 48 19.18 4.94 -17.22
CA GLN A 48 19.85 4.64 -18.48
C GLN A 48 19.44 3.27 -19.03
N ALA A 49 19.44 2.24 -18.19
CA ALA A 49 19.03 0.90 -18.61
C ALA A 49 17.56 0.86 -19.05
N PHE A 50 16.67 1.59 -18.34
CA PHE A 50 15.28 1.71 -18.76
C PHE A 50 15.14 2.38 -20.12
N GLU A 51 15.82 3.52 -20.34
CA GLU A 51 15.80 4.25 -21.61
C GLU A 51 16.36 3.43 -22.77
N ASP A 52 17.37 2.60 -22.52
CA ASP A 52 17.94 1.72 -23.55
C ASP A 52 16.98 0.55 -23.84
N CYS A 53 16.37 -0.06 -22.82
CA CYS A 53 15.35 -1.08 -23.01
C CYS A 53 14.13 -0.56 -23.78
N THR A 54 13.67 0.68 -23.54
CA THR A 54 12.50 1.22 -24.23
C THR A 54 12.77 1.64 -25.67
N LYS A 55 14.04 1.90 -26.04
CA LYS A 55 14.45 2.07 -27.44
C LYS A 55 14.39 0.74 -28.19
N ASP A 56 14.81 -0.34 -27.54
CA ASP A 56 14.83 -1.68 -28.11
C ASP A 56 13.42 -2.31 -28.18
N ASP A 57 12.59 -2.06 -27.16
CA ASP A 57 11.19 -2.51 -27.09
C ASP A 57 10.23 -1.39 -26.62
N PRO A 58 9.60 -0.66 -27.56
CA PRO A 58 8.63 0.37 -27.24
C PRO A 58 7.35 -0.10 -26.55
N GLU A 59 6.99 -1.40 -26.61
CA GLU A 59 5.77 -1.92 -25.95
C GLU A 59 5.87 -1.82 -24.41
N ILE A 60 7.09 -1.64 -23.87
CA ILE A 60 7.31 -1.36 -22.45
C ILE A 60 6.48 -0.15 -21.98
N TYR A 61 6.35 0.91 -22.81
CA TYR A 61 5.56 2.08 -22.44
C TYR A 61 4.06 1.79 -22.33
N LYS A 62 3.55 0.82 -23.09
CA LYS A 62 2.15 0.41 -23.00
C LYS A 62 1.88 -0.33 -21.69
N HIS A 63 2.79 -1.23 -21.29
CA HIS A 63 2.71 -1.90 -20.00
C HIS A 63 2.80 -0.91 -18.84
N LEU A 64 3.71 0.06 -18.94
CA LEU A 64 3.86 1.12 -17.95
C LEU A 64 2.61 1.99 -17.84
N THR A 65 2.02 2.36 -18.98
CA THR A 65 0.78 3.15 -19.02
C THR A 65 -0.39 2.39 -18.40
N ALA A 66 -0.52 1.08 -18.67
CA ALA A 66 -1.54 0.24 -18.07
C ALA A 66 -1.37 0.15 -16.54
N LEU A 67 -0.12 0.02 -16.07
CA LEU A 67 0.21 0.05 -14.64
C LEU A 67 -0.17 1.38 -14.00
N LEU A 68 0.19 2.52 -14.60
CA LEU A 68 -0.16 3.84 -14.08
C LEU A 68 -1.68 4.06 -14.05
N ALA A 69 -2.41 3.57 -15.06
CA ALA A 69 -3.87 3.66 -15.09
C ALA A 69 -4.54 2.79 -14.02
N ALA A 70 -3.97 1.62 -13.69
CA ALA A 70 -4.43 0.80 -12.57
C ALA A 70 -4.22 1.53 -11.23
N ARG A 71 -3.04 2.10 -11.02
CA ARG A 71 -2.71 2.87 -9.81
C ARG A 71 -3.58 4.10 -9.61
N LEU A 72 -3.89 4.81 -10.70
CA LEU A 72 -4.79 5.96 -10.63
C LEU A 72 -6.18 5.52 -10.16
N ARG A 73 -6.69 4.40 -10.68
CA ARG A 73 -7.98 3.84 -10.24
C ARG A 73 -7.96 3.44 -8.76
N GLU A 74 -6.91 2.75 -8.31
CA GLU A 74 -6.74 2.39 -6.90
C GLU A 74 -6.70 3.63 -5.99
N THR A 75 -6.00 4.68 -6.43
CA THR A 75 -5.92 5.96 -5.71
C THR A 75 -7.28 6.65 -5.63
N ASP A 76 -8.02 6.69 -6.75
CA ASP A 76 -9.37 7.25 -6.81
C ASP A 76 -10.35 6.47 -5.92
N GLU A 77 -10.24 5.13 -5.91
CA GLU A 77 -11.02 4.27 -5.02
C GLU A 77 -10.70 4.52 -3.56
N ALA A 78 -9.42 4.65 -3.19
CA ALA A 78 -9.00 4.96 -1.83
C ALA A 78 -9.51 6.34 -1.37
N LEU A 79 -9.48 7.33 -2.28
CA LEU A 79 -10.04 8.66 -2.03
C LEU A 79 -11.57 8.62 -1.84
N ALA A 80 -12.27 7.85 -2.68
CA ALA A 80 -13.71 7.66 -2.56
C ALA A 80 -14.08 6.98 -1.24
N ALA A 81 -13.36 5.92 -0.84
CA ALA A 81 -13.60 5.27 0.45
C ALA A 81 -13.43 6.23 1.63
N ALA A 82 -12.34 7.01 1.65
CA ALA A 82 -12.13 8.01 2.69
C ALA A 82 -13.22 9.10 2.72
N SER A 83 -13.94 9.31 1.62
CA SER A 83 -15.00 10.31 1.52
C SER A 83 -16.39 9.77 1.88
N PHE A 84 -16.64 8.47 1.68
CA PHE A 84 -17.99 7.88 1.74
C PHE A 84 -18.16 6.78 2.79
N LEU A 85 -17.08 6.11 3.22
CA LEU A 85 -17.17 5.09 4.24
C LEU A 85 -17.10 5.72 5.63
N SER A 86 -17.75 5.06 6.58
CA SER A 86 -17.48 5.33 8.00
C SER A 86 -16.08 4.86 8.37
N VAL A 87 -15.54 5.37 9.47
CA VAL A 87 -14.34 4.88 10.17
C VAL A 87 -14.20 3.36 10.08
N ARG A 88 -15.24 2.64 10.53
CA ARG A 88 -15.25 1.16 10.53
C ARG A 88 -15.17 0.57 9.13
N GLY A 89 -15.82 1.19 8.16
CA GLY A 89 -15.74 0.78 6.76
C GLY A 89 -14.34 0.97 6.19
N CYS A 90 -13.69 2.10 6.49
CA CYS A 90 -12.31 2.36 6.09
C CYS A 90 -11.36 1.31 6.71
N VAL A 91 -11.48 1.04 8.01
CA VAL A 91 -10.66 0.04 8.70
C VAL A 91 -10.90 -1.36 8.14
N ALA A 92 -12.16 -1.76 7.94
CA ALA A 92 -12.48 -3.06 7.37
C ALA A 92 -11.89 -3.23 5.97
N ARG A 93 -11.99 -2.20 5.12
CA ARG A 93 -11.36 -2.18 3.80
C ARG A 93 -9.84 -2.32 3.90
N THR A 94 -9.18 -1.53 4.75
CA THR A 94 -7.73 -1.61 4.95
C THR A 94 -7.29 -3.00 5.42
N LEU A 95 -8.07 -3.66 6.28
CA LEU A 95 -7.78 -5.04 6.71
C LEU A 95 -7.93 -6.04 5.56
N LEU A 96 -8.94 -5.89 4.71
CA LEU A 96 -9.10 -6.72 3.51
C LEU A 96 -7.93 -6.50 2.54
N GLU A 97 -7.49 -5.26 2.33
CA GLU A 97 -6.29 -4.96 1.54
C GLU A 97 -5.07 -5.65 2.15
N LEU A 98 -4.82 -5.53 3.46
CA LEU A 98 -3.71 -6.22 4.13
C LEU A 98 -3.77 -7.74 3.95
N VAL A 99 -4.96 -8.33 4.00
CA VAL A 99 -5.15 -9.75 3.74
C VAL A 99 -4.67 -10.15 2.34
N ASP A 100 -4.93 -9.33 1.33
CA ASP A 100 -4.50 -9.63 -0.04
C ASP A 100 -2.97 -9.60 -0.20
N TYR A 101 -2.28 -8.73 0.55
CA TYR A 101 -0.81 -8.58 0.43
C TYR A 101 -0.01 -9.49 1.35
N ILE A 102 -0.46 -9.69 2.59
CA ILE A 102 0.32 -10.38 3.64
C ILE A 102 -0.50 -11.44 4.39
N GLY A 103 -1.74 -11.68 4.00
CA GLY A 103 -2.60 -12.71 4.60
C GLY A 103 -2.10 -14.11 4.32
N LYS A 104 -2.10 -14.95 5.37
CA LYS A 104 -1.80 -16.37 5.28
C LYS A 104 -3.02 -17.18 5.68
N ASP A 105 -3.37 -18.21 4.90
CA ASP A 105 -4.46 -19.11 5.26
C ASP A 105 -4.09 -19.87 6.56
N ALA A 106 -4.89 -19.67 7.60
CA ALA A 106 -4.76 -20.33 8.90
C ALA A 106 -5.73 -21.53 9.06
N GLY A 107 -6.41 -21.89 7.97
CA GLY A 107 -7.40 -22.94 7.91
C GLY A 107 -8.74 -22.54 8.54
N ARG A 108 -9.79 -23.29 8.18
CA ARG A 108 -11.18 -23.09 8.67
C ARG A 108 -11.72 -21.68 8.39
N GLY A 109 -11.33 -21.09 7.27
CA GLY A 109 -11.79 -19.75 6.86
C GLY A 109 -11.17 -18.60 7.67
N ARG A 110 -10.07 -18.86 8.39
CA ARG A 110 -9.32 -17.83 9.12
C ARG A 110 -8.10 -17.42 8.33
N ILE A 111 -7.77 -16.13 8.40
CA ILE A 111 -6.58 -15.56 7.79
C ILE A 111 -5.70 -14.98 8.90
N LEU A 112 -4.43 -15.34 8.89
CA LEU A 112 -3.41 -14.84 9.80
C LEU A 112 -2.66 -13.68 9.15
N LEU A 113 -2.64 -12.54 9.83
CA LEU A 113 -1.74 -11.42 9.57
C LEU A 113 -0.62 -11.48 10.61
N ASP A 114 0.51 -12.09 10.25
CA ASP A 114 1.61 -12.34 11.19
C ASP A 114 2.61 -11.17 11.29
N GLN A 115 2.44 -10.15 10.45
CA GLN A 115 3.23 -8.92 10.51
C GLN A 115 2.66 -7.96 11.57
N ARG A 116 3.54 -7.29 12.31
CA ARG A 116 3.13 -6.25 13.26
C ARG A 116 2.64 -5.01 12.50
N ILE A 117 1.32 -4.87 12.37
CA ILE A 117 0.68 -3.63 11.92
C ILE A 117 0.22 -2.85 13.16
N SER A 118 0.80 -1.66 13.37
CA SER A 118 0.41 -0.82 14.50
C SER A 118 -0.92 -0.12 14.24
N GLY A 119 -1.59 0.36 15.30
CA GLY A 119 -2.78 1.19 15.14
C GLY A 119 -2.50 2.49 14.40
N LYS A 120 -1.26 3.01 14.45
CA LYS A 120 -0.82 4.17 13.67
C LYS A 120 -0.76 3.83 12.17
N ASP A 121 -0.27 2.64 11.82
CA ASP A 121 -0.18 2.20 10.43
C ASP A 121 -1.58 2.01 9.84
N LEU A 122 -2.49 1.36 10.56
CA LEU A 122 -3.89 1.22 10.13
C LEU A 122 -4.57 2.58 9.93
N ALA A 123 -4.36 3.54 10.82
CA ALA A 123 -4.90 4.89 10.67
C ALA A 123 -4.28 5.62 9.46
N ALA A 124 -2.96 5.48 9.26
CA ALA A 124 -2.26 6.06 8.13
C ALA A 124 -2.70 5.46 6.77
N MET A 125 -3.11 4.18 6.75
CA MET A 125 -3.67 3.49 5.58
C MET A 125 -5.14 3.84 5.34
N SER A 126 -5.94 3.91 6.40
CA SER A 126 -7.37 4.23 6.29
C SER A 126 -7.65 5.68 5.91
N GLY A 127 -6.62 6.54 5.92
CA GLY A 127 -6.69 7.93 5.44
C GLY A 127 -7.39 8.90 6.40
N GLU A 128 -7.61 8.52 7.65
CA GLU A 128 -8.30 9.34 8.64
C GLU A 128 -7.38 9.77 9.80
N GLN A 129 -7.58 10.99 10.30
CA GLN A 129 -7.04 11.44 11.59
C GLN A 129 -7.80 10.77 12.75
N LEU A 130 -7.75 9.45 12.85
CA LEU A 130 -8.44 8.74 13.92
C LEU A 130 -7.64 8.82 15.22
N SER A 131 -8.30 9.32 16.28
CA SER A 131 -7.81 9.11 17.64
C SER A 131 -7.68 7.61 17.88
N GLN A 132 -6.47 7.18 18.26
CA GLN A 132 -6.10 5.78 18.56
C GLN A 132 -7.12 5.03 19.46
N SER A 133 -7.91 5.75 20.24
CA SER A 133 -8.92 5.21 21.17
C SER A 133 -10.07 4.45 20.50
N TYR A 134 -10.51 4.82 19.29
CA TYR A 134 -11.65 4.15 18.63
C TYR A 134 -11.23 2.85 17.92
N MET A 135 -10.01 2.81 17.37
CA MET A 135 -9.46 1.67 16.63
C MET A 135 -9.27 0.42 17.52
N LEU A 136 -8.86 0.61 18.77
CA LEU A 136 -8.61 -0.50 19.71
C LEU A 136 -9.89 -1.22 20.14
N ASN A 137 -11.03 -0.53 20.17
CA ASN A 137 -12.32 -1.13 20.56
C ASN A 137 -12.93 -1.95 19.42
N ASP A 138 -12.81 -1.51 18.16
CA ASP A 138 -13.34 -2.26 17.01
C ASP A 138 -12.43 -3.46 16.62
N ILE A 139 -11.11 -3.34 16.80
CA ILE A 139 -10.18 -4.48 16.66
C ILE A 139 -10.42 -5.54 17.75
N GLY A 140 -11.07 -5.20 18.87
CA GLY A 140 -11.39 -6.16 19.94
C GLY A 140 -12.24 -7.36 19.50
N ALA A 141 -12.91 -7.29 18.34
CA ALA A 141 -13.63 -8.41 17.73
C ALA A 141 -12.72 -9.35 16.90
N LEU A 142 -11.49 -8.92 16.59
CA LEU A 142 -10.45 -9.71 15.93
C LEU A 142 -9.50 -10.21 17.03
N GLU A 143 -9.57 -11.50 17.37
CA GLU A 143 -8.72 -12.09 18.42
C GLU A 143 -7.24 -11.81 18.15
N ARG A 144 -6.63 -10.95 18.97
CA ARG A 144 -5.17 -10.73 18.95
C ARG A 144 -4.49 -11.86 19.70
N GLU A 145 -3.98 -12.86 18.98
CA GLU A 145 -2.92 -13.73 19.51
C GLU A 145 -1.58 -12.99 19.41
N VAL A 146 -1.20 -12.29 20.47
CA VAL A 146 0.16 -11.76 20.61
C VAL A 146 1.05 -12.92 21.06
N HIS A 147 1.78 -13.54 20.13
CA HIS A 147 2.89 -14.39 20.53
C HIS A 147 4.02 -13.53 21.09
N HIS A 148 4.31 -13.76 22.37
CA HIS A 148 5.43 -13.19 23.13
C HIS A 148 6.78 -13.67 22.61
#